data_AF-A0A5E8BDR4-F1
#
_entry.id   AF-A0A5E8BDR4-F1
#
_cell.length_a   1.000
_cell.length_b   1.000
_cell.length_c   1.000
_cell.angle_alpha   90.00
_cell.angle_beta   90.00
_cell.angle_gamma   90.00
#
_symmetry.space_group_name_H-M   'P 1'
#
loop_
_entity.id
_entity.type
_entity.pdbx_description
1 polymer ?
#
loop_
_entity_poly.entity_id
_entity_poly.type
_entity_poly.pdbx_seq_one_letter_code
_entity_poly.pdbx_strand_id
1 'polypeptide(L)'
;MTSATENIPSSEILPDVSHLLKPTCFLTLPIQNPPHPFPISPPADIATTPLLLFRYRFYRHAAEQCRIQLLALASETPSPALTVTDDDPDSAVKAREYIATVFRLWTIRLASLLMAGLGGIARDEARHLNDLGSKTYRSMPSGESLVPWALRVLAVRIQGAGDTPQGVTQFYAFTREARSALQSAQLYIKRLSQTRAEIAANGGDNVEKELERIDSIIRNAKIQSLKWKSRIRNLGLYSAAMLIGMRDTKSTISLLQSLYEGISVSKQKEEEKEEKEEDKTFNQINAQEITRFNTRLIFTLAMVYLQIGDSISARQWFAKMPSDTPETQHSKALGLAICSIADADWDAAEKALALELSKFPSPEKSTEKKVEGKEEGKEEGKEEGKEEGKENTKTTRPVSLMGSYSPFYVALTNNLSVVKINQGDLLEGISLLDNMALTGVISPTVLSNLCILFDLQQEQGRRLKNNLLTQIREQGFLGLENYNFLQ
;
A
#
# COMPACT_ATOMS: atom_id res chain seq x y z
N MET A 1 14.59 0.20 -48.57
CA MET A 1 15.01 -1.19 -48.83
C MET A 1 16.28 -1.49 -48.04
N THR A 2 16.07 -1.92 -46.80
CA THR A 2 16.98 -2.73 -45.98
C THR A 2 16.03 -3.57 -45.12
N SER A 3 16.17 -4.89 -45.21
CA SER A 3 15.27 -5.89 -44.64
C SER A 3 15.10 -5.70 -43.13
N ALA A 4 13.87 -5.42 -42.69
CA ALA A 4 13.47 -5.45 -41.29
C ALA A 4 12.69 -6.74 -41.00
N THR A 5 13.30 -7.89 -41.29
CA THR A 5 13.06 -9.08 -40.49
C THR A 5 13.83 -8.86 -39.18
N GLU A 6 13.15 -8.31 -38.18
CA GLU A 6 13.70 -8.24 -36.83
C GLU A 6 14.03 -9.67 -36.37
N ASN A 7 15.33 -9.95 -36.33
CA ASN A 7 15.92 -11.04 -35.59
C ASN A 7 15.29 -11.11 -34.20
N ILE A 8 14.74 -12.28 -33.88
CA ILE A 8 14.58 -12.73 -32.49
C ILE A 8 15.95 -12.51 -31.82
N PRO A 9 16.06 -11.75 -30.70
CA PRO A 9 17.35 -11.53 -30.10
C PRO A 9 17.93 -12.87 -29.66
N SER A 10 19.17 -13.09 -30.08
CA SER A 10 20.16 -13.99 -29.49
C SER A 10 20.01 -14.06 -27.97
N SER A 11 20.07 -15.27 -27.41
CA SER A 11 20.01 -15.64 -25.97
C SER A 11 19.92 -14.48 -24.97
N GLU A 12 18.79 -14.37 -24.26
CA GLU A 12 18.63 -13.41 -23.18
C GLU A 12 19.58 -13.74 -22.02
N ILE A 13 20.47 -12.80 -21.68
CA ILE A 13 21.39 -12.94 -20.55
C ILE A 13 20.73 -12.28 -19.33
N LEU A 14 20.46 -13.10 -18.31
CA LEU A 14 19.88 -12.67 -17.04
C LEU A 14 20.98 -12.38 -16.00
N PRO A 15 20.76 -11.42 -15.10
CA PRO A 15 21.75 -11.05 -14.09
C PRO A 15 21.85 -12.06 -12.96
N ASP A 16 23.06 -12.21 -12.42
CA ASP A 16 23.30 -12.98 -11.20
C ASP A 16 22.84 -12.19 -9.96
N VAL A 17 21.97 -12.81 -9.16
CA VAL A 17 21.44 -12.27 -7.90
C VAL A 17 21.91 -13.04 -6.67
N SER A 18 22.84 -13.99 -6.83
CA SER A 18 23.32 -14.88 -5.76
C SER A 18 23.96 -14.13 -4.59
N HIS A 19 24.52 -12.93 -4.84
CA HIS A 19 25.07 -12.10 -3.77
C HIS A 19 24.01 -11.64 -2.75
N LEU A 20 22.73 -11.56 -3.15
CA LEU A 20 21.61 -11.17 -2.29
C LEU A 20 21.12 -12.28 -1.37
N LEU A 21 21.66 -13.50 -1.52
CA LEU A 21 21.27 -14.68 -0.76
C LEU A 21 22.29 -15.04 0.33
N LYS A 22 23.36 -14.25 0.46
CA LYS A 22 24.41 -14.50 1.45
C LYS A 22 23.88 -14.28 2.86
N PRO A 23 24.23 -15.13 3.84
CA PRO A 23 23.84 -14.93 5.24
C PRO A 23 24.21 -13.56 5.80
N THR A 24 25.31 -12.97 5.33
CA THR A 24 25.78 -11.63 5.74
C THR A 24 24.80 -10.50 5.40
N CYS A 25 23.88 -10.73 4.46
CA CYS A 25 22.87 -9.75 4.08
C CYS A 25 21.75 -9.58 5.12
N PHE A 26 21.67 -10.47 6.11
CA PHE A 26 20.55 -10.54 7.04
C PHE A 26 21.04 -10.40 8.48
N LEU A 27 20.53 -9.38 9.18
CA LEU A 27 20.82 -9.14 10.58
C LEU A 27 19.84 -9.91 11.48
N THR A 28 20.34 -10.30 12.65
CA THR A 28 19.53 -10.94 13.69
C THR A 28 18.53 -9.95 14.28
N LEU A 29 17.28 -10.35 14.38
CA LEU A 29 16.22 -9.52 14.95
C LEU A 29 16.29 -9.53 16.49
N PRO A 30 16.01 -8.39 17.15
CA PRO A 30 15.92 -8.35 18.60
C PRO A 30 14.73 -9.20 19.10
N ILE A 31 14.93 -9.87 20.23
CA ILE A 31 13.88 -10.67 20.88
C ILE A 31 12.71 -9.76 21.25
N GLN A 32 11.50 -10.18 20.89
CA GLN A 32 10.27 -9.48 21.26
C GLN A 32 9.44 -10.37 22.18
N ASN A 33 9.08 -9.83 23.34
CA ASN A 33 8.11 -10.43 24.24
C ASN A 33 6.81 -9.63 24.12
N PRO A 34 5.85 -10.03 23.29
CA PRO A 34 4.55 -9.38 23.26
C PRO A 34 3.90 -9.49 24.66
N PRO A 35 3.16 -8.44 25.08
CA PRO A 35 2.45 -8.45 26.34
C PRO A 35 1.34 -9.51 26.31
N HIS A 36 1.05 -10.09 27.47
CA HIS A 36 -0.16 -10.87 27.63
C HIS A 36 -1.37 -9.97 27.27
N PRO A 37 -2.33 -10.42 26.44
CA PRO A 37 -2.57 -11.80 26.05
C PRO A 37 -2.06 -12.16 24.65
N PHE A 38 -1.24 -11.38 23.95
CA PHE A 38 -0.87 -11.76 22.58
C PHE A 38 0.10 -12.95 22.55
N PRO A 39 -0.06 -13.89 21.60
CA PRO A 39 0.84 -15.02 21.50
C PRO A 39 2.22 -14.56 21.05
N ILE A 40 3.25 -15.21 21.58
CA ILE A 40 4.64 -15.00 21.15
C ILE A 40 4.84 -15.50 19.72
N SER A 41 4.16 -16.58 19.34
CA SER A 41 4.33 -17.25 18.04
C SER A 41 3.04 -17.26 17.22
N PRO A 42 3.14 -17.17 15.88
CA PRO A 42 1.98 -17.25 15.01
C PRO A 42 1.38 -18.67 14.98
N PRO A 43 0.08 -18.80 14.67
CA PRO A 43 -0.56 -20.08 14.37
C PRO A 43 0.15 -20.88 13.26
N ALA A 44 0.09 -22.20 13.35
CA ALA A 44 0.85 -23.11 12.47
C ALA A 44 0.44 -23.02 10.99
N ASP A 45 -0.81 -22.68 10.69
CA ASP A 45 -1.38 -22.51 9.35
C ASP A 45 -0.79 -21.31 8.59
N ILE A 46 -0.39 -20.25 9.32
CA ILE A 46 0.21 -19.05 8.72
C ILE A 46 1.73 -18.96 8.91
N ALA A 47 2.29 -19.76 9.82
CA ALA A 47 3.68 -19.64 10.29
C ALA A 47 4.76 -19.72 9.19
N THR A 48 4.46 -20.32 8.04
CA THR A 48 5.42 -20.57 6.95
C THR A 48 5.29 -19.61 5.77
N THR A 49 4.21 -18.81 5.69
CA THR A 49 3.92 -17.97 4.51
C THR A 49 4.16 -16.48 4.84
N PRO A 50 5.25 -15.86 4.36
CA PRO A 50 5.62 -14.48 4.75
C PRO A 50 4.54 -13.45 4.43
N LEU A 51 3.84 -13.61 3.31
CA LEU A 51 2.77 -12.69 2.91
C LEU A 51 1.57 -12.75 3.86
N LEU A 52 1.21 -13.95 4.34
CA LEU A 52 0.14 -14.12 5.31
C LEU A 52 0.56 -13.55 6.66
N LEU A 53 1.77 -13.83 7.12
CA LEU A 53 2.32 -13.25 8.35
C LEU A 53 2.33 -11.72 8.31
N PHE A 54 2.73 -11.14 7.18
CA PHE A 54 2.67 -9.68 6.97
C PHE A 54 1.22 -9.17 7.05
N ARG A 55 0.28 -9.85 6.39
CA ARG A 55 -1.15 -9.48 6.40
C ARG A 55 -1.78 -9.57 7.79
N TYR A 56 -1.38 -10.57 8.59
CA TYR A 56 -1.82 -10.77 9.97
C TYR A 56 -0.98 -10.01 11.00
N ARG A 57 -0.16 -9.04 10.56
CA ARG A 57 0.65 -8.15 11.41
C ARG A 57 1.72 -8.85 12.25
N PHE A 58 2.08 -10.09 11.93
CA PHE A 58 3.23 -10.79 12.49
C PHE A 58 4.53 -10.37 11.79
N TYR A 59 4.81 -9.06 11.73
CA TYR A 59 5.87 -8.50 10.89
C TYR A 59 7.27 -9.04 11.20
N ARG A 60 7.63 -9.23 12.48
CA ARG A 60 8.93 -9.83 12.82
C ARG A 60 9.06 -11.28 12.33
N HIS A 61 8.00 -12.07 12.46
CA HIS A 61 7.98 -13.44 11.94
C HIS A 61 7.99 -13.47 10.41
N ALA A 62 7.27 -12.56 9.75
CA ALA A 62 7.30 -12.41 8.29
C ALA A 62 8.71 -12.10 7.79
N ALA A 63 9.41 -11.17 8.45
CA ALA A 63 10.79 -10.85 8.14
C ALA A 63 11.69 -12.07 8.30
N GLU A 64 11.57 -12.81 9.40
CA GLU A 64 12.38 -14.00 9.67
C GLU A 64 12.09 -15.15 8.69
N GLN A 65 10.82 -15.40 8.35
CA GLN A 65 10.46 -16.37 7.33
C GLN A 65 11.00 -16.00 5.94
N CYS A 66 11.01 -14.72 5.59
CA CYS A 66 11.69 -14.27 4.36
C CYS A 66 13.19 -14.59 4.40
N ARG A 67 13.86 -14.42 5.54
CA ARG A 67 15.29 -14.78 5.68
C ARG A 67 15.50 -16.27 5.45
N ILE A 68 14.70 -17.11 6.11
CA ILE A 68 14.78 -18.58 5.99
C ILE A 68 14.57 -18.99 4.53
N GLN A 69 13.54 -18.48 3.86
CA GLN A 69 13.27 -18.79 2.45
C GLN A 69 14.36 -18.30 1.51
N LEU A 70 14.92 -17.10 1.73
CA LEU A 70 16.04 -16.59 0.92
C LEU A 70 17.30 -17.46 1.07
N LEU A 71 17.58 -17.96 2.27
CA LEU A 71 18.71 -18.86 2.52
C LEU A 71 18.48 -20.28 1.99
N ALA A 72 17.23 -20.76 2.02
CA ALA A 72 16.86 -22.03 1.39
C ALA A 72 17.08 -21.95 -0.13
N LEU A 73 16.66 -20.86 -0.77
CA LEU A 73 16.92 -20.60 -2.19
C LEU A 73 18.42 -20.55 -2.52
N ALA A 74 19.28 -20.14 -1.58
CA ALA A 74 20.73 -20.17 -1.74
C ALA A 74 21.30 -21.60 -1.74
N SER A 75 20.62 -22.52 -1.06
CA SER A 75 21.03 -23.92 -0.91
C SER A 75 20.54 -24.79 -2.08
N GLU A 76 19.45 -24.38 -2.71
CA GLU A 76 18.83 -25.07 -3.84
C GLU A 76 19.46 -24.72 -5.21
N THR A 77 20.34 -23.72 -5.30
CA THR A 77 20.91 -23.28 -6.59
C THR A 77 21.94 -24.26 -7.18
N PRO A 78 21.73 -24.74 -8.42
CA PRO A 78 22.79 -25.28 -9.27
C PRO A 78 23.47 -24.14 -10.06
N SER A 79 24.72 -23.80 -9.70
CA SER A 79 25.73 -23.03 -10.48
C SER A 79 25.39 -21.61 -11.04
N PRO A 80 26.35 -20.66 -11.07
CA PRO A 80 26.11 -19.22 -11.04
C PRO A 80 25.96 -18.53 -12.41
N ALA A 81 25.44 -19.24 -13.41
CA ALA A 81 25.13 -18.63 -14.69
C ALA A 81 23.97 -19.40 -15.31
N LEU A 82 22.76 -18.84 -15.20
CA LEU A 82 21.68 -19.16 -16.13
C LEU A 82 22.06 -18.55 -17.48
N THR A 83 23.11 -19.07 -18.10
CA THR A 83 23.25 -19.00 -19.55
C THR A 83 22.05 -19.78 -20.06
N VAL A 84 21.05 -19.05 -20.53
CA VAL A 84 19.99 -19.62 -21.38
C VAL A 84 20.73 -20.21 -22.58
N THR A 85 21.09 -21.48 -22.49
CA THR A 85 21.48 -22.25 -23.68
C THR A 85 20.22 -22.29 -24.54
N ASP A 86 20.37 -22.01 -25.84
CA ASP A 86 19.26 -21.84 -26.79
C ASP A 86 18.32 -23.07 -26.90
N ASP A 87 18.63 -24.17 -26.20
CA ASP A 87 17.97 -25.47 -26.27
C ASP A 87 16.73 -25.64 -25.35
N ASP A 88 16.47 -24.76 -24.36
CA ASP A 88 15.28 -24.87 -23.48
C ASP A 88 14.63 -23.50 -23.13
N PRO A 89 13.52 -23.11 -23.79
CA PRO A 89 12.81 -21.86 -23.49
C PRO A 89 12.18 -21.84 -22.07
N ASP A 90 11.92 -22.99 -21.45
CA ASP A 90 11.36 -23.05 -20.10
C ASP A 90 12.40 -22.65 -19.03
N SER A 91 13.69 -22.79 -19.33
CA SER A 91 14.79 -22.41 -18.44
C SER A 91 14.82 -20.90 -18.17
N ALA A 92 14.63 -20.08 -19.21
CA ALA A 92 14.61 -18.62 -19.09
C ALA A 92 13.39 -18.12 -18.28
N VAL A 93 12.24 -18.77 -18.43
CA VAL A 93 11.03 -18.44 -17.66
C VAL A 93 11.24 -18.74 -16.18
N LYS A 94 11.76 -19.94 -15.86
CA LYS A 94 12.10 -20.35 -14.49
C LYS A 94 13.12 -19.41 -13.84
N ALA A 95 14.14 -18.99 -14.60
CA ALA A 95 15.13 -18.03 -14.15
C ALA A 95 14.53 -16.66 -13.79
N ARG A 96 13.64 -16.14 -14.65
CA ARG A 96 12.92 -14.88 -14.39
C ARG A 96 12.01 -15.01 -13.16
N GLU A 97 11.31 -16.12 -13.01
CA GLU A 97 10.45 -16.39 -11.85
C GLU A 97 11.26 -16.50 -10.55
N TYR A 98 12.44 -17.12 -10.61
CA TYR A 98 13.39 -17.19 -9.50
C TYR A 98 13.83 -15.79 -9.06
N ILE A 99 14.33 -14.97 -9.98
CA ILE A 99 14.75 -13.58 -9.70
C ILE A 99 13.56 -12.76 -9.14
N ALA A 100 12.38 -12.90 -9.73
CA ALA A 100 11.17 -12.23 -9.24
C ALA A 100 10.80 -12.66 -7.81
N THR A 101 10.98 -13.94 -7.48
CA THR A 101 10.75 -14.48 -6.13
C THR A 101 11.75 -13.91 -5.13
N VAL A 102 13.03 -13.84 -5.47
CA VAL A 102 14.07 -13.21 -4.62
C VAL A 102 13.69 -11.76 -4.29
N PHE A 103 13.37 -10.94 -5.31
CA PHE A 103 12.99 -9.54 -5.07
C PHE A 103 11.65 -9.38 -4.34
N ARG A 104 10.70 -10.30 -4.54
CA ARG A 104 9.43 -10.32 -3.79
C ARG A 104 9.69 -10.56 -2.30
N LEU A 105 10.53 -11.53 -1.95
CA LEU A 105 10.91 -11.81 -0.56
C LEU A 105 11.67 -10.65 0.08
N TRP A 106 12.60 -10.02 -0.65
CA TRP A 106 13.27 -8.79 -0.19
C TRP A 106 12.29 -7.65 0.06
N THR A 107 11.30 -7.47 -0.81
CA THR A 107 10.26 -6.43 -0.64
C THR A 107 9.46 -6.68 0.63
N ILE A 108 9.00 -7.91 0.85
CA ILE A 108 8.24 -8.28 2.06
C ILE A 108 9.11 -8.12 3.31
N ARG A 109 10.38 -8.58 3.27
CA ARG A 109 11.30 -8.45 4.41
C ARG A 109 11.50 -7.00 4.81
N LEU A 110 11.90 -6.13 3.86
CA LEU A 110 12.15 -4.72 4.14
C LEU A 110 10.89 -4.00 4.61
N ALA A 111 9.74 -4.26 4.00
CA ALA A 111 8.46 -3.71 4.45
C ALA A 111 8.11 -4.18 5.87
N SER A 112 8.31 -5.47 6.17
CA SER A 112 8.06 -6.05 7.50
C SER A 112 8.94 -5.41 8.57
N LEU A 113 10.23 -5.19 8.28
CA LEU A 113 11.15 -4.54 9.21
C LEU A 113 10.72 -3.09 9.49
N LEU A 114 10.30 -2.34 8.47
CA LEU A 114 9.77 -1.00 8.65
C LEU A 114 8.50 -0.99 9.52
N MET A 115 7.54 -1.87 9.23
CA MET A 115 6.29 -1.97 9.99
C MET A 115 6.52 -2.43 11.44
N ALA A 116 7.53 -3.26 11.70
CA ALA A 116 7.95 -3.68 13.04
C ALA A 116 8.71 -2.59 13.83
N GLY A 117 8.94 -1.41 13.25
CA GLY A 117 9.72 -0.33 13.85
C GLY A 117 11.23 -0.55 13.83
N LEU A 118 11.73 -1.49 13.01
CA LEU A 118 13.15 -1.87 12.90
C LEU A 118 13.82 -1.19 11.69
N GLY A 119 13.60 0.12 11.52
CA GLY A 119 14.08 0.87 10.36
C GLY A 119 15.61 0.94 10.23
N GLY A 120 16.35 0.87 11.36
CA GLY A 120 17.81 0.77 11.35
C GLY A 120 18.31 -0.51 10.68
N ILE A 121 17.75 -1.66 11.09
CA ILE A 121 18.05 -2.96 10.49
C ILE A 121 17.68 -2.97 9.01
N ALA A 122 16.48 -2.48 8.66
CA ALA A 122 16.05 -2.40 7.27
C ALA A 122 17.05 -1.61 6.40
N ARG A 123 17.60 -0.51 6.93
CA ARG A 123 18.61 0.31 6.25
C ARG A 123 19.90 -0.46 6.01
N ASP A 124 20.44 -1.07 7.05
CA ASP A 124 21.70 -1.79 6.97
C ASP A 124 21.62 -2.99 6.01
N GLU A 125 20.49 -3.72 6.03
CA GLU A 125 20.24 -4.80 5.09
C GLU A 125 20.06 -4.30 3.66
N ALA A 126 19.29 -3.23 3.46
CA ALA A 126 19.05 -2.67 2.13
C ALA A 126 20.34 -2.18 1.45
N ARG A 127 21.42 -1.86 2.20
CA ARG A 127 22.72 -1.54 1.58
C ARG A 127 23.25 -2.67 0.70
N HIS A 128 22.95 -3.92 1.03
CA HIS A 128 23.38 -5.09 0.24
C HIS A 128 22.68 -5.19 -1.13
N LEU A 129 21.54 -4.52 -1.31
CA LEU A 129 20.86 -4.43 -2.61
C LEU A 129 21.65 -3.60 -3.63
N ASN A 130 22.65 -2.83 -3.18
CA ASN A 130 23.42 -1.90 -4.01
C ASN A 130 22.50 -0.96 -4.80
N ASP A 131 22.99 -0.41 -5.91
CA ASP A 131 22.20 0.39 -6.83
C ASP A 131 21.26 -0.49 -7.68
N LEU A 132 19.97 -0.49 -7.32
CA LEU A 132 18.90 -1.19 -8.02
C LEU A 132 18.59 -0.62 -9.41
N GLY A 133 19.08 0.58 -9.73
CA GLY A 133 18.97 1.20 -11.06
C GLY A 133 20.08 0.77 -12.02
N SER A 134 21.14 0.13 -11.50
CA SER A 134 22.33 -0.24 -12.25
C SER A 134 22.06 -1.24 -13.37
N LYS A 135 23.02 -1.35 -14.30
CA LYS A 135 23.00 -2.35 -15.38
C LYS A 135 23.04 -3.79 -14.83
N THR A 136 23.51 -3.97 -13.59
CA THR A 136 23.65 -5.26 -12.93
C THR A 136 22.33 -5.98 -12.72
N TYR A 137 21.19 -5.29 -12.73
CA TYR A 137 19.87 -5.92 -12.58
C TYR A 137 18.99 -5.76 -13.82
N ARG A 138 19.61 -5.59 -14.99
CA ARG A 138 18.93 -5.46 -16.28
C ARG A 138 19.20 -6.69 -17.13
N SER A 139 18.19 -7.19 -17.83
CA SER A 139 18.41 -8.24 -18.82
C SER A 139 19.04 -7.67 -20.07
N MET A 140 19.93 -8.43 -20.70
CA MET A 140 20.58 -8.08 -21.96
C MET A 140 20.02 -8.98 -23.07
N PRO A 141 19.74 -8.45 -24.28
CA PRO A 141 20.01 -7.08 -24.75
C PRO A 141 18.88 -6.07 -24.49
N SER A 142 17.71 -6.50 -23.98
CA SER A 142 16.52 -5.64 -23.86
C SER A 142 16.73 -4.41 -22.97
N GLY A 143 17.67 -4.47 -22.02
CA GLY A 143 17.93 -3.43 -21.03
C GLY A 143 16.79 -3.30 -19.99
N GLU A 144 15.86 -4.25 -19.95
CA GLU A 144 14.72 -4.24 -19.05
C GLU A 144 15.18 -4.46 -17.60
N SER A 145 14.73 -3.61 -16.68
CA SER A 145 15.02 -3.79 -15.25
C SER A 145 14.15 -4.91 -14.69
N LEU A 146 14.79 -5.95 -14.14
CA LEU A 146 14.11 -7.07 -13.48
C LEU A 146 13.69 -6.73 -12.03
N VAL A 147 14.15 -5.58 -11.51
CA VAL A 147 13.80 -5.14 -10.17
C VAL A 147 12.39 -4.54 -10.17
N PRO A 148 11.46 -5.06 -9.33
CA PRO A 148 10.13 -4.51 -9.19
C PRO A 148 10.16 -3.02 -8.85
N TRP A 149 9.31 -2.23 -9.52
CA TRP A 149 9.25 -0.77 -9.31
C TRP A 149 9.01 -0.39 -7.84
N ALA A 150 8.16 -1.16 -7.14
CA ALA A 150 7.86 -0.94 -5.73
C ALA A 150 9.12 -1.08 -4.86
N LEU A 151 9.96 -2.08 -5.13
CA LEU A 151 11.22 -2.28 -4.40
C LEU A 151 12.21 -1.15 -4.68
N ARG A 152 12.30 -0.67 -5.93
CA ARG A 152 13.16 0.47 -6.29
C ARG A 152 12.78 1.74 -5.54
N VAL A 153 11.49 2.07 -5.51
CA VAL A 153 10.98 3.24 -4.77
C VAL A 153 11.19 3.07 -3.27
N LEU A 154 10.95 1.88 -2.73
CA LEU A 154 11.16 1.58 -1.31
C LEU A 154 12.64 1.72 -0.91
N ALA A 155 13.54 1.20 -1.74
CA ALA A 155 14.98 1.21 -1.50
C ALA A 155 15.54 2.64 -1.41
N VAL A 156 15.07 3.58 -2.23
CA VAL A 156 15.49 5.00 -2.14
C VAL A 156 15.27 5.54 -0.72
N ARG A 157 14.08 5.29 -0.16
CA ARG A 157 13.72 5.78 1.19
C ARG A 157 14.52 5.09 2.29
N ILE A 158 14.79 3.79 2.14
CA ILE A 158 15.48 3.00 3.15
C ILE A 158 17.00 3.26 3.10
N GLN A 159 17.63 3.14 1.93
CA GLN A 159 19.08 3.25 1.73
C GLN A 159 19.57 4.69 1.92
N GLY A 160 18.81 5.69 1.48
CA GLY A 160 19.16 7.12 1.58
C GLY A 160 19.14 7.69 3.01
N ALA A 161 18.94 6.84 4.03
CA ALA A 161 18.80 7.21 5.44
C ALA A 161 17.71 8.27 5.72
N GLY A 162 16.65 8.27 4.91
CA GLY A 162 15.57 9.25 5.01
C GLY A 162 15.81 10.49 4.15
N ASP A 163 15.34 11.62 4.63
CA ASP A 163 15.12 12.86 3.89
C ASP A 163 16.43 13.57 3.56
N THR A 164 17.18 13.01 2.61
CA THR A 164 18.47 13.52 2.16
C THR A 164 18.37 14.08 0.72
N PRO A 165 19.21 15.06 0.36
CA PRO A 165 19.31 15.54 -1.02
C PRO A 165 19.62 14.42 -2.03
N GLN A 166 20.33 13.36 -1.58
CA GLN A 166 20.64 12.19 -2.40
C GLN A 166 19.36 11.42 -2.77
N GLY A 167 18.44 11.22 -1.82
CA GLY A 167 17.15 10.59 -2.09
C GLY A 167 16.31 11.39 -3.11
N VAL A 168 16.29 12.72 -2.99
CA VAL A 168 15.63 13.60 -3.97
C VAL A 168 16.24 13.42 -5.36
N THR A 169 17.57 13.39 -5.45
CA THR A 169 18.31 13.18 -6.71
C THR A 169 17.97 11.82 -7.34
N GLN A 170 17.85 10.75 -6.55
CA GLN A 170 17.45 9.42 -7.04
C GLN A 170 16.02 9.42 -7.60
N PHE A 171 15.06 10.11 -6.96
CA PHE A 171 13.71 10.22 -7.52
C PHE A 171 13.67 11.02 -8.83
N TYR A 172 14.51 12.05 -8.99
CA TYR A 172 14.66 12.73 -10.28
C TYR A 172 15.26 11.82 -11.36
N ALA A 173 16.25 10.99 -11.01
CA ALA A 173 16.80 9.98 -11.93
C ALA A 173 15.72 8.98 -12.37
N PHE A 174 14.90 8.47 -11.44
CA PHE A 174 13.76 7.61 -11.77
C PHE A 174 12.69 8.31 -12.59
N THR A 175 12.48 9.62 -12.37
CA THR A 175 11.55 10.42 -13.19
C THR A 175 12.05 10.49 -14.63
N ARG A 176 13.35 10.68 -14.84
CA ARG A 176 13.97 10.67 -16.17
C ARG A 176 13.85 9.30 -16.84
N GLU A 177 14.11 8.21 -16.11
CA GLU A 177 13.90 6.84 -16.62
C GLU A 177 12.44 6.60 -17.02
N ALA A 178 11.50 6.97 -16.15
CA ALA A 178 10.07 6.79 -16.41
C ALA A 178 9.59 7.62 -17.61
N ARG A 179 10.11 8.84 -17.81
CA ARG A 179 9.82 9.67 -18.99
C ARG A 179 10.36 9.04 -20.28
N SER A 180 11.58 8.50 -20.24
CA SER A 180 12.17 7.78 -21.37
C SER A 180 11.33 6.54 -21.72
N ALA A 181 10.97 5.73 -20.72
CA ALA A 181 10.13 4.56 -20.91
C ALA A 181 8.73 4.90 -21.45
N LEU A 182 8.14 6.00 -20.98
CA LEU A 182 6.87 6.52 -21.50
C LEU A 182 7.00 6.93 -22.97
N GLN A 183 8.06 7.64 -23.34
CA GLN A 183 8.31 8.05 -24.72
C GLN A 183 8.48 6.83 -25.64
N SER A 184 9.26 5.85 -25.22
CA SER A 184 9.43 4.58 -25.96
C SER A 184 8.10 3.84 -26.13
N ALA A 185 7.27 3.76 -25.08
CA ALA A 185 5.95 3.15 -25.17
C ALA A 185 5.02 3.90 -26.14
N GLN A 186 5.06 5.24 -26.17
CA GLN A 186 4.27 6.04 -27.10
C GLN A 186 4.72 5.86 -28.56
N LEU A 187 6.03 5.80 -28.81
CA LEU A 187 6.56 5.51 -30.14
C LEU A 187 6.19 4.10 -30.61
N TYR A 188 6.21 3.13 -29.69
CA TYR A 188 5.79 1.75 -29.97
C TYR A 188 4.30 1.68 -30.35
N ILE A 189 3.43 2.36 -29.59
CA ILE A 189 2.00 2.48 -29.93
C ILE A 189 1.81 3.10 -31.33
N LYS A 190 2.57 4.16 -31.65
CA LYS A 190 2.50 4.81 -32.96
C LYS A 190 2.89 3.85 -34.09
N ARG A 191 3.97 3.08 -33.93
CA ARG A 191 4.39 2.05 -34.91
C ARG A 191 3.31 0.98 -35.09
N LEU A 192 2.78 0.45 -33.99
CA LEU A 192 1.70 -0.55 -34.05
C LEU A 192 0.45 0.00 -34.76
N SER A 193 0.10 1.27 -34.56
CA SER A 193 -1.02 1.89 -35.28
C SER A 193 -0.78 2.02 -36.79
N GLN A 194 0.48 2.19 -37.21
CA GLN A 194 0.85 2.20 -38.63
C GLN A 194 0.75 0.79 -39.21
N THR A 195 1.30 -0.21 -38.53
CA THR A 195 1.20 -1.63 -38.93
C THR A 195 -0.26 -2.10 -39.01
N ARG A 196 -1.11 -1.66 -38.06
CA ARG A 196 -2.56 -1.90 -38.10
C ARG A 196 -3.19 -1.35 -39.39
N ALA A 197 -2.82 -0.13 -39.79
CA ALA A 197 -3.35 0.49 -41.01
C ALA A 197 -2.86 -0.23 -42.29
N GLU A 198 -1.61 -0.70 -42.30
CA GLU A 198 -1.04 -1.49 -43.40
C GLU A 198 -1.77 -2.84 -43.57
N ILE A 199 -2.04 -3.55 -42.47
CA ILE A 199 -2.77 -4.82 -42.49
C ILE A 199 -4.22 -4.62 -42.95
N ALA A 200 -4.87 -3.54 -42.51
CA ALA A 200 -6.21 -3.19 -42.97
C ALA A 200 -6.25 -2.87 -44.47
N ALA A 201 -5.17 -2.32 -45.04
CA ALA A 201 -5.08 -1.99 -46.46
C ALA A 201 -4.78 -3.20 -47.36
N ASN A 202 -4.04 -4.19 -46.86
CA ASN A 202 -3.54 -5.31 -47.68
C ASN A 202 -4.60 -6.37 -48.03
N GLY A 203 -5.74 -6.42 -47.35
CA GLY A 203 -6.91 -7.25 -47.69
C GLY A 203 -6.63 -8.74 -47.90
N GLY A 204 -7.03 -9.59 -46.94
CA GLY A 204 -6.84 -11.05 -47.04
C GLY A 204 -7.66 -11.84 -46.01
N ASP A 205 -7.73 -13.16 -46.20
CA ASP A 205 -8.62 -14.07 -45.45
C ASP A 205 -8.31 -14.19 -43.93
N ASN A 206 -7.19 -13.62 -43.46
CA ASN A 206 -6.78 -13.64 -42.04
C ASN A 206 -6.66 -12.25 -41.40
N VAL A 207 -7.08 -11.18 -42.11
CA VAL A 207 -6.91 -9.78 -41.66
C VAL A 207 -7.61 -9.52 -40.33
N GLU A 208 -8.81 -10.06 -40.11
CA GLU A 208 -9.59 -9.83 -38.89
C GLU A 208 -8.86 -10.34 -37.63
N LYS A 209 -8.31 -11.57 -37.67
CA LYS A 209 -7.55 -12.14 -36.55
C LYS A 209 -6.24 -11.39 -36.27
N GLU A 210 -5.57 -10.92 -37.31
CA GLU A 210 -4.33 -10.13 -37.17
C GLU A 210 -4.61 -8.75 -36.59
N LEU A 211 -5.70 -8.09 -37.00
CA LEU A 211 -6.16 -6.83 -36.44
C LEU A 211 -6.53 -6.99 -34.96
N GLU A 212 -7.27 -8.03 -34.58
CA GLU A 212 -7.59 -8.32 -33.18
C GLU A 212 -6.34 -8.52 -32.31
N ARG A 213 -5.35 -9.25 -32.84
CA ARG A 213 -4.06 -9.45 -32.16
C ARG A 213 -3.32 -8.13 -31.94
N ILE A 214 -3.25 -7.28 -32.97
CA ILE A 214 -2.60 -5.97 -32.86
C ILE A 214 -3.36 -5.03 -31.93
N ASP A 215 -4.69 -5.01 -31.99
CA ASP A 215 -5.51 -4.20 -31.10
C ASP A 215 -5.37 -4.63 -29.63
N SER A 216 -5.19 -5.92 -29.35
CA SER A 216 -4.81 -6.41 -28.02
C SER A 216 -3.43 -5.89 -27.58
N ILE A 217 -2.42 -5.91 -28.46
CA ILE A 217 -1.08 -5.41 -28.16
C ILE A 217 -1.10 -3.88 -27.94
N ILE A 218 -1.82 -3.13 -28.77
CA ILE A 218 -1.99 -1.68 -28.63
C ILE A 218 -2.67 -1.36 -27.29
N ARG A 219 -3.74 -2.08 -26.91
CA ARG A 219 -4.39 -1.91 -25.60
C ARG A 219 -3.42 -2.16 -24.45
N ASN A 220 -2.63 -3.23 -24.50
CA ASN A 220 -1.62 -3.52 -23.48
C ASN A 220 -0.53 -2.43 -23.40
N ALA A 221 -0.04 -1.95 -24.54
CA ALA A 221 0.94 -0.88 -24.60
C ALA A 221 0.38 0.45 -24.06
N LYS A 222 -0.89 0.77 -24.35
CA LYS A 222 -1.63 1.90 -23.78
C LYS A 222 -1.73 1.79 -22.25
N ILE A 223 -2.08 0.62 -21.71
CA ILE A 223 -2.12 0.38 -20.25
C ILE A 223 -0.73 0.57 -19.62
N GLN A 224 0.33 0.09 -20.25
CA GLN A 224 1.70 0.31 -19.76
C GLN A 224 2.09 1.80 -19.78
N SER A 225 1.71 2.53 -20.82
CA SER A 225 1.88 3.99 -20.90
C SER A 225 1.17 4.70 -19.74
N LEU A 226 -0.07 4.31 -19.40
CA LEU A 226 -0.76 4.84 -18.21
C LEU A 226 -0.03 4.53 -16.91
N LYS A 227 0.47 3.30 -16.74
CA LYS A 227 1.28 2.94 -15.58
C LYS A 227 2.50 3.85 -15.44
N TRP A 228 3.19 4.15 -16.54
CA TRP A 228 4.34 5.08 -16.52
C TRP A 228 3.92 6.52 -16.19
N LYS A 229 2.81 7.01 -16.75
CA LYS A 229 2.25 8.33 -16.36
C LYS A 229 1.94 8.38 -14.85
N SER A 230 1.30 7.35 -14.31
CA SER A 230 0.97 7.25 -12.88
C SER A 230 2.24 7.18 -12.03
N ARG A 231 3.28 6.45 -12.46
CA ARG A 231 4.59 6.41 -11.78
C ARG A 231 5.25 7.78 -11.74
N ILE A 232 5.29 8.52 -12.85
CA ILE A 232 5.87 9.88 -12.90
C ILE A 232 5.15 10.81 -11.92
N ARG A 233 3.82 10.75 -11.88
CA ARG A 233 3.01 11.53 -10.94
C ARG A 233 3.34 11.17 -9.49
N ASN A 234 3.35 9.88 -9.15
CA ASN A 234 3.68 9.42 -7.81
C ASN A 234 5.13 9.76 -7.39
N LEU A 235 6.09 9.73 -8.32
CA LEU A 235 7.47 10.19 -8.06
C LEU A 235 7.50 11.65 -7.65
N GLY A 236 6.67 12.52 -8.24
CA GLY A 236 6.51 13.90 -7.79
C GLY A 236 6.07 14.01 -6.33
N LEU A 237 5.10 13.19 -5.89
CA LEU A 237 4.69 13.12 -4.48
C LEU A 237 5.79 12.55 -3.58
N TYR A 238 6.56 11.56 -4.04
CA TYR A 238 7.68 11.01 -3.25
C TYR A 238 8.82 12.03 -3.09
N SER A 239 9.15 12.78 -4.15
CA SER A 239 10.09 13.90 -4.08
C SER A 239 9.60 14.98 -3.11
N ALA A 240 8.31 15.33 -3.15
CA ALA A 240 7.72 16.26 -2.19
C ALA A 240 7.81 15.72 -0.75
N ALA A 241 7.53 14.44 -0.52
CA ALA A 241 7.66 13.83 0.81
C ALA A 241 9.09 13.91 1.37
N MET A 242 10.12 13.74 0.52
CA MET A 242 11.51 13.93 0.94
C MET A 242 11.80 15.40 1.28
N LEU A 243 11.32 16.35 0.47
CA LEU A 243 11.51 17.78 0.76
C LEU A 243 10.82 18.21 2.06
N ILE A 244 9.64 17.65 2.37
CA ILE A 244 8.94 17.85 3.65
C ILE A 244 9.81 17.40 4.82
N GLY A 245 10.41 16.20 4.74
CA GLY A 245 11.25 15.71 5.82
C GLY A 245 12.60 16.45 5.92
N MET A 246 13.09 17.01 4.81
CA MET A 246 14.20 17.98 4.79
C MET A 246 13.80 19.35 5.37
N ARG A 247 12.53 19.56 5.70
CA ARG A 247 11.93 20.82 6.17
C ARG A 247 12.00 21.96 5.13
N ASP A 248 12.18 21.63 3.85
CA ASP A 248 12.10 22.60 2.75
C ASP A 248 10.65 22.74 2.27
N THR A 249 9.84 23.40 3.09
CA THR A 249 8.40 23.60 2.82
C THR A 249 8.17 24.48 1.60
N LYS A 250 9.04 25.46 1.33
CA LYS A 250 8.91 26.38 0.19
C LYS A 250 9.08 25.63 -1.14
N SER A 251 10.13 24.84 -1.29
CA SER A 251 10.33 24.04 -2.51
C SER A 251 9.25 22.96 -2.64
N THR A 252 8.80 22.40 -1.52
CA THR A 252 7.68 21.44 -1.50
C THR A 252 6.40 22.08 -2.07
N ILE A 253 5.99 23.24 -1.56
CA ILE A 253 4.78 23.95 -2.01
C ILE A 253 4.88 24.26 -3.51
N SER A 254 6.02 24.82 -3.95
CA SER A 254 6.23 25.15 -5.37
C SER A 254 6.14 23.91 -6.27
N LEU A 255 6.76 22.79 -5.86
CA LEU A 255 6.68 21.53 -6.58
C LEU A 255 5.24 21.01 -6.67
N LEU A 256 4.51 20.96 -5.55
CA LEU A 256 3.14 20.45 -5.50
C LEU A 256 2.17 21.33 -6.31
N GLN A 257 2.33 22.65 -6.25
CA GLN A 257 1.56 23.60 -7.09
C GLN A 257 1.84 23.38 -8.58
N SER A 258 3.11 23.27 -8.97
CA SER A 258 3.49 22.99 -10.36
C SER A 258 2.90 21.66 -10.86
N LEU A 259 2.90 20.63 -10.01
CA LEU A 259 2.25 19.34 -10.32
C LEU A 259 0.74 19.50 -10.52
N TYR A 260 0.08 20.33 -9.71
CA TYR A 260 -1.37 20.57 -9.80
C TYR A 260 -1.75 21.34 -11.08
N GLU A 261 -0.99 22.39 -11.40
CA GLU A 261 -1.15 23.16 -12.64
C GLU A 261 -0.95 22.26 -13.87
N GLY A 262 0.06 21.39 -13.83
CA GLY A 262 0.32 20.41 -14.89
C GLY A 262 -0.84 19.44 -15.15
N ILE A 263 -1.54 19.01 -14.09
CA ILE A 263 -2.75 18.18 -14.23
C ILE A 263 -3.90 18.99 -14.84
N SER A 264 -4.10 20.22 -14.37
CA SER A 264 -5.20 21.08 -14.81
C SER A 264 -5.12 21.36 -16.32
N VAL A 265 -3.91 21.64 -16.82
CA VAL A 265 -3.65 21.79 -18.27
C VAL A 265 -3.86 20.49 -19.03
N SER A 266 -3.52 19.34 -18.43
CA SER A 266 -3.72 18.04 -19.09
C SER A 266 -5.18 17.65 -19.22
N LYS A 267 -6.04 18.00 -18.24
CA LYS A 267 -7.49 17.76 -18.30
C LYS A 267 -8.14 18.54 -19.43
N GLN A 268 -7.83 19.84 -19.55
CA GLN A 268 -8.37 20.69 -20.63
C GLN A 268 -8.05 20.12 -22.01
N LYS A 269 -6.82 19.62 -22.23
CA LYS A 269 -6.40 19.01 -23.50
C LYS A 269 -7.00 17.63 -23.77
N GLU A 270 -7.39 16.90 -22.73
CA GLU A 270 -8.03 15.58 -22.86
C GLU A 270 -9.53 15.76 -23.14
N GLU A 271 -10.20 16.72 -22.48
CA GLU A 271 -11.60 17.11 -22.73
C GLU A 271 -11.81 17.61 -24.17
N GLU A 272 -10.85 18.35 -24.74
CA GLU A 272 -10.87 18.75 -26.17
C GLU A 272 -10.71 17.58 -27.16
N LYS A 273 -10.27 16.40 -26.71
CA LYS A 273 -10.00 15.23 -27.58
C LYS A 273 -11.00 14.08 -27.42
N GLU A 274 -11.94 14.19 -26.49
CA GLU A 274 -12.90 13.13 -26.15
C GLU A 274 -14.00 12.88 -27.21
N GLU A 275 -13.99 13.57 -28.35
CA GLU A 275 -14.92 13.32 -29.47
C GLU A 275 -14.68 12.02 -30.25
N LYS A 276 -13.68 11.18 -29.88
CA LYS A 276 -13.44 9.88 -30.54
C LYS A 276 -13.78 8.72 -29.60
N GLU A 277 -14.88 8.01 -29.90
CA GLU A 277 -15.52 6.96 -29.09
C GLU A 277 -14.68 5.69 -28.78
N GLU A 278 -13.52 5.50 -29.38
CA GLU A 278 -12.91 4.17 -29.53
C GLU A 278 -12.33 3.53 -28.26
N ASP A 279 -12.33 4.16 -27.08
CA ASP A 279 -11.67 3.58 -25.89
C ASP A 279 -12.25 4.04 -24.52
N LYS A 280 -13.58 3.90 -24.35
CA LYS A 280 -14.31 4.28 -23.11
C LYS A 280 -13.67 3.73 -21.81
N THR A 281 -13.26 2.47 -21.81
CA THR A 281 -12.63 1.82 -20.63
C THR A 281 -11.28 2.43 -20.26
N PHE A 282 -10.46 2.77 -21.27
CA PHE A 282 -9.14 3.37 -21.05
C PHE A 282 -9.27 4.79 -20.47
N ASN A 283 -10.19 5.59 -21.03
CA ASN A 283 -10.46 6.94 -20.56
C ASN A 283 -10.99 6.93 -19.12
N GLN A 284 -11.88 5.99 -18.78
CA GLN A 284 -12.40 5.83 -17.43
C GLN A 284 -11.29 5.51 -16.41
N ILE A 285 -10.40 4.55 -16.72
CA ILE A 285 -9.28 4.19 -15.84
C ILE A 285 -8.33 5.39 -15.65
N ASN A 286 -8.01 6.11 -16.73
CA ASN A 286 -7.15 7.29 -16.65
C ASN A 286 -7.79 8.40 -15.80
N ALA A 287 -9.07 8.70 -16.00
CA ALA A 287 -9.81 9.71 -15.26
C ALA A 287 -9.87 9.38 -13.75
N GLN A 288 -10.12 8.12 -13.40
CA GLN A 288 -10.11 7.65 -12.00
C GLN A 288 -8.72 7.80 -11.36
N GLU A 289 -7.66 7.38 -12.06
CA GLU A 289 -6.28 7.52 -11.58
C GLU A 289 -5.87 8.99 -11.42
N ILE A 290 -6.26 9.87 -12.35
CA ILE A 290 -6.00 11.31 -12.27
C ILE A 290 -6.74 11.91 -11.07
N THR A 291 -8.01 11.57 -10.88
CA THR A 291 -8.82 12.08 -9.77
C THR A 291 -8.24 11.64 -8.43
N ARG A 292 -7.91 10.34 -8.30
CA ARG A 292 -7.27 9.81 -7.08
C ARG A 292 -5.93 10.46 -6.78
N PHE A 293 -5.11 10.69 -7.81
CA PHE A 293 -3.84 11.40 -7.66
C PHE A 293 -4.05 12.85 -7.25
N ASN A 294 -4.97 13.56 -7.90
CA ASN A 294 -5.27 14.96 -7.62
C ASN A 294 -5.76 15.16 -6.18
N THR A 295 -6.62 14.28 -5.68
CA THR A 295 -7.07 14.30 -4.27
C THR A 295 -5.89 14.16 -3.31
N ARG A 296 -4.99 13.18 -3.55
CA ARG A 296 -3.78 12.99 -2.73
C ARG A 296 -2.84 14.20 -2.80
N LEU A 297 -2.71 14.81 -3.98
CA LEU A 297 -1.88 15.99 -4.19
C LEU A 297 -2.41 17.20 -3.42
N ILE A 298 -3.69 17.53 -3.59
CA ILE A 298 -4.36 18.64 -2.89
C ILE A 298 -4.30 18.42 -1.39
N PHE A 299 -4.61 17.21 -0.91
CA PHE A 299 -4.56 16.88 0.50
C PHE A 299 -3.13 17.10 1.06
N THR A 300 -2.11 16.58 0.36
CA THR A 300 -0.70 16.75 0.75
C THR A 300 -0.31 18.22 0.81
N LEU A 301 -0.67 19.00 -0.23
CA LEU A 301 -0.39 20.44 -0.31
C LEU A 301 -1.05 21.21 0.85
N ALA A 302 -2.33 20.93 1.13
CA ALA A 302 -3.04 21.55 2.23
C ALA A 302 -2.42 21.19 3.59
N MET A 303 -1.99 19.94 3.79
CA MET A 303 -1.28 19.53 5.01
C MET A 303 0.07 20.24 5.17
N VAL A 304 0.79 20.53 4.09
CA VAL A 304 2.04 21.32 4.15
C VAL A 304 1.76 22.77 4.56
N TYR A 305 0.66 23.37 4.08
CA TYR A 305 0.23 24.70 4.53
C TYR A 305 -0.14 24.70 6.03
N LEU A 306 -0.84 23.68 6.51
CA LEU A 306 -1.11 23.52 7.94
C LEU A 306 0.17 23.36 8.76
N GLN A 307 1.18 22.64 8.24
CA GLN A 307 2.47 22.48 8.92
C GLN A 307 3.21 23.81 9.12
N ILE A 308 3.03 24.79 8.24
CA ILE A 308 3.59 26.15 8.39
C ILE A 308 2.65 27.11 9.14
N GLY A 309 1.47 26.66 9.58
CA GLY A 309 0.48 27.47 10.30
C GLY A 309 -0.44 28.31 9.42
N ASP A 310 -0.46 28.10 8.10
CA ASP A 310 -1.33 28.83 7.16
C ASP A 310 -2.62 28.03 6.90
N SER A 311 -3.56 28.13 7.84
CA SER A 311 -4.88 27.47 7.75
C SER A 311 -5.74 28.03 6.63
N ILE A 312 -5.56 29.30 6.25
CA ILE A 312 -6.33 29.96 5.19
C ILE A 312 -6.00 29.34 3.83
N SER A 313 -4.71 29.23 3.49
CA SER A 313 -4.29 28.58 2.24
C SER A 313 -4.70 27.11 2.24
N ALA A 314 -4.58 26.41 3.36
CA ALA A 314 -5.02 25.02 3.46
C ALA A 314 -6.52 24.86 3.14
N ARG A 315 -7.39 25.72 3.69
CA ARG A 315 -8.83 25.73 3.39
C ARG A 315 -9.10 26.01 1.91
N GLN A 316 -8.39 26.95 1.29
CA GLN A 316 -8.51 27.23 -0.14
C GLN A 316 -8.17 26.01 -1.00
N TRP A 317 -7.15 25.24 -0.63
CA TRP A 317 -6.80 24.00 -1.31
C TRP A 317 -7.85 22.90 -1.11
N PHE A 318 -8.34 22.69 0.12
CA PHE A 318 -9.44 21.75 0.35
C PHE A 318 -10.72 22.14 -0.40
N ALA A 319 -11.00 23.43 -0.57
CA ALA A 319 -12.14 23.91 -1.37
C ALA A 319 -12.04 23.47 -2.84
N LYS A 320 -10.83 23.44 -3.41
CA LYS A 320 -10.53 22.98 -4.78
C LYS A 320 -10.57 21.46 -4.96
N MET A 321 -10.73 20.69 -3.88
CA MET A 321 -10.80 19.23 -3.97
C MET A 321 -12.04 18.78 -4.76
N PRO A 322 -11.90 17.84 -5.71
CA PRO A 322 -13.04 17.26 -6.42
C PRO A 322 -14.08 16.72 -5.43
N SER A 323 -15.35 16.75 -5.79
CA SER A 323 -16.45 16.22 -4.96
C SER A 323 -17.23 15.13 -5.69
N ASP A 324 -16.59 14.52 -6.70
CA ASP A 324 -17.20 13.60 -7.66
C ASP A 324 -17.47 12.22 -7.05
N THR A 325 -16.67 11.82 -6.06
CA THR A 325 -16.82 10.54 -5.36
C THR A 325 -17.01 10.74 -3.86
N PRO A 326 -17.73 9.82 -3.17
CA PRO A 326 -17.88 9.88 -1.71
C PRO A 326 -16.55 9.99 -0.96
N GLU A 327 -15.53 9.23 -1.38
CA GLU A 327 -14.19 9.28 -0.79
C GLU A 327 -13.55 10.67 -0.85
N THR A 328 -13.74 11.39 -1.96
CA THR A 328 -13.23 12.76 -2.12
C THR A 328 -14.01 13.77 -1.29
N GLN A 329 -15.32 13.57 -1.13
CA GLN A 329 -16.15 14.39 -0.24
C GLN A 329 -15.75 14.20 1.22
N HIS A 330 -15.55 12.95 1.67
CA HIS A 330 -15.07 12.66 3.02
C HIS A 330 -13.68 13.27 3.27
N SER A 331 -12.77 13.17 2.29
CA SER A 331 -11.42 13.78 2.37
C SER A 331 -11.49 15.30 2.54
N LYS A 332 -12.37 15.94 1.78
CA LYS A 332 -12.59 17.39 1.82
C LYS A 332 -13.18 17.83 3.17
N ALA A 333 -14.21 17.14 3.64
CA ALA A 333 -14.85 17.43 4.93
C ALA A 333 -13.85 17.27 6.09
N LEU A 334 -13.11 16.15 6.12
CA LEU A 334 -12.05 15.91 7.10
C LEU A 334 -10.99 17.02 7.06
N GLY A 335 -10.52 17.39 5.87
CA GLY A 335 -9.51 18.44 5.71
C GLY A 335 -9.97 19.81 6.23
N LEU A 336 -11.21 20.19 5.95
CA LEU A 336 -11.80 21.44 6.46
C LEU A 336 -11.99 21.42 7.98
N ALA A 337 -12.38 20.28 8.56
CA ALA A 337 -12.47 20.10 10.00
C ALA A 337 -11.09 20.21 10.67
N ILE A 338 -10.05 19.63 10.08
CA ILE A 338 -8.67 19.76 10.57
C ILE A 338 -8.22 21.23 10.54
N CYS A 339 -8.62 22.01 9.53
CA CYS A 339 -8.33 23.44 9.53
C CYS A 339 -9.03 24.17 10.70
N SER A 340 -10.26 23.79 11.04
CA SER A 340 -10.96 24.36 12.21
C SER A 340 -10.32 23.95 13.53
N ILE A 341 -9.82 22.71 13.63
CA ILE A 341 -8.97 22.28 14.75
C ILE A 341 -7.71 23.15 14.86
N ALA A 342 -7.03 23.42 13.73
CA ALA A 342 -5.83 24.24 13.72
C ALA A 342 -6.09 25.70 14.15
N ASP A 343 -7.28 26.22 13.83
CA ASP A 343 -7.74 27.55 14.26
C ASP A 343 -8.30 27.58 15.70
N ALA A 344 -8.27 26.44 16.42
CA ALA A 344 -8.90 26.24 17.73
C ALA A 344 -10.42 26.54 17.76
N ASP A 345 -11.08 26.47 16.62
CA ASP A 345 -12.54 26.54 16.50
C ASP A 345 -13.14 25.14 16.67
N TRP A 346 -13.16 24.71 17.93
CA TRP A 346 -13.60 23.36 18.32
C TRP A 346 -15.06 23.08 17.97
N ASP A 347 -15.94 24.08 18.11
CA ASP A 347 -17.37 23.92 17.85
C ASP A 347 -17.65 23.72 16.35
N ALA A 348 -16.95 24.45 15.48
CA ALA A 348 -17.06 24.24 14.04
C ALA A 348 -16.48 22.89 13.63
N ALA A 349 -15.34 22.49 14.23
CA ALA A 349 -14.72 21.19 13.98
C ALA A 349 -15.62 20.03 14.39
N GLU A 350 -16.22 20.09 15.59
CA GLU A 350 -17.14 19.07 16.10
C GLU A 350 -18.34 18.91 15.17
N LYS A 351 -19.01 20.00 14.82
CA LYS A 351 -20.18 19.98 13.92
C LYS A 351 -19.85 19.35 12.57
N ALA A 352 -18.70 19.70 12.00
CA ALA A 352 -18.25 19.16 10.72
C ALA A 352 -17.94 17.65 10.81
N LEU A 353 -17.23 17.22 11.86
CA LEU A 353 -16.86 15.82 12.06
C LEU A 353 -18.07 14.95 12.39
N ALA A 354 -18.96 15.39 13.29
CA ALA A 354 -20.17 14.68 13.66
C ALA A 354 -21.13 14.53 12.48
N LEU A 355 -21.29 15.59 11.67
CA LEU A 355 -22.07 15.53 10.44
C LEU A 355 -21.52 14.48 9.47
N GLU A 356 -20.20 14.44 9.28
CA GLU A 356 -19.58 13.48 8.37
C GLU A 356 -19.65 12.04 8.90
N LEU A 357 -19.48 11.86 10.21
CA LEU A 357 -19.56 10.58 10.88
C LEU A 357 -20.97 9.97 10.76
N SER A 358 -22.01 10.82 10.81
CA SER A 358 -23.41 10.40 10.64
C SER A 358 -23.72 9.73 9.30
N LYS A 359 -22.86 9.94 8.28
CA LYS A 359 -23.00 9.32 6.95
C LYS A 359 -22.49 7.88 6.91
N PHE A 360 -21.73 7.45 7.93
CA PHE A 360 -21.27 6.07 8.03
C PHE A 360 -22.31 5.21 8.75
N PRO A 361 -22.53 3.95 8.32
CA PRO A 361 -23.46 3.05 8.99
C PRO A 361 -23.01 2.81 10.43
N SER A 362 -23.94 2.98 11.37
CA SER A 362 -23.68 2.68 12.79
C SER A 362 -23.28 1.21 12.97
N PRO A 363 -22.25 0.92 13.79
CA PRO A 363 -21.75 -0.44 14.03
C PRO A 363 -22.80 -1.41 14.57
N GLU A 364 -23.89 -0.92 15.17
CA GLU A 364 -24.89 -1.75 15.85
C GLU A 364 -25.90 -2.45 14.92
N LYS A 365 -26.05 -2.02 13.66
CA LYS A 365 -27.15 -2.49 12.79
C LYS A 365 -26.83 -3.70 11.90
N SER A 366 -25.60 -4.21 11.91
CA SER A 366 -25.20 -5.33 11.02
C SER A 366 -25.36 -6.73 11.64
N THR A 367 -25.68 -6.85 12.93
CA THR A 367 -25.67 -8.15 13.65
C THR A 367 -27.03 -8.80 13.88
N GLU A 368 -28.17 -8.16 13.58
CA GLU A 368 -29.49 -8.70 13.97
C GLU A 368 -30.29 -9.43 12.88
N LYS A 369 -29.81 -9.54 11.64
CA LYS A 369 -30.54 -10.28 10.59
C LYS A 369 -29.97 -11.68 10.33
N LYS A 370 -30.31 -12.62 11.22
CA LYS A 370 -30.63 -14.04 10.92
C LYS A 370 -30.61 -14.84 12.24
N VAL A 371 -31.77 -15.09 12.83
CA VAL A 371 -32.28 -16.43 13.23
C VAL A 371 -33.77 -16.25 13.57
N GLU A 372 -34.64 -16.40 12.58
CA GLU A 372 -36.01 -16.86 12.83
C GLU A 372 -36.28 -17.99 11.85
N GLY A 373 -36.43 -19.20 12.39
CA GLY A 373 -36.53 -20.41 11.59
C GLY A 373 -36.64 -21.68 12.43
N LYS A 374 -37.76 -21.79 13.16
CA LYS A 374 -38.46 -23.02 13.58
C LYS A 374 -37.70 -24.08 14.39
N GLU A 375 -37.99 -24.08 15.70
CA GLU A 375 -38.04 -25.29 16.52
C GLU A 375 -39.34 -26.06 16.24
N GLU A 376 -39.25 -27.37 16.06
CA GLU A 376 -40.29 -28.35 16.43
C GLU A 376 -39.73 -29.78 16.30
N GLY A 377 -39.70 -30.56 17.40
CA GLY A 377 -39.72 -32.03 17.33
C GLY A 377 -38.89 -32.85 18.33
N LYS A 378 -39.56 -33.29 19.41
CA LYS A 378 -39.52 -34.62 20.10
C LYS A 378 -38.40 -35.02 21.08
N GLU A 379 -38.83 -35.18 22.36
CA GLU A 379 -38.79 -36.37 23.26
C GLU A 379 -38.15 -37.66 22.69
N GLU A 380 -37.48 -38.57 23.42
CA GLU A 380 -37.44 -39.02 24.83
C GLU A 380 -36.27 -40.05 24.94
N GLY A 381 -35.72 -40.33 26.14
CA GLY A 381 -35.02 -41.61 26.41
C GLY A 381 -33.73 -41.61 27.25
N LYS A 382 -33.78 -42.32 28.38
CA LYS A 382 -32.72 -42.64 29.38
C LYS A 382 -31.48 -43.35 28.79
N GLU A 383 -30.30 -43.20 29.41
CA GLU A 383 -29.67 -44.11 30.40
C GLU A 383 -28.14 -43.89 30.52
N GLU A 384 -27.53 -44.55 31.50
CA GLU A 384 -26.33 -44.21 32.29
C GLU A 384 -24.94 -44.27 31.60
N GLY A 385 -24.00 -43.49 32.18
CA GLY A 385 -22.63 -43.94 32.48
C GLY A 385 -21.58 -43.93 31.36
N LYS A 386 -20.69 -42.91 31.37
CA LYS A 386 -19.22 -43.07 31.31
C LYS A 386 -18.51 -41.72 31.33
N GLU A 387 -17.54 -41.61 32.24
CA GLU A 387 -16.46 -40.64 32.19
C GLU A 387 -15.69 -40.77 30.87
N GLU A 388 -15.56 -39.66 30.13
CA GLU A 388 -14.40 -39.37 29.29
C GLU A 388 -14.47 -37.90 28.84
N GLY A 389 -13.31 -37.24 28.89
CA GLY A 389 -13.16 -35.80 28.71
C GLY A 389 -13.70 -35.31 27.37
N LYS A 390 -14.70 -34.43 27.43
CA LYS A 390 -15.10 -33.61 26.30
C LYS A 390 -14.29 -32.31 26.32
N GLU A 391 -13.26 -32.32 25.47
CA GLU A 391 -12.75 -31.12 24.82
C GLU A 391 -13.92 -30.22 24.43
N ASN A 392 -14.02 -29.07 25.09
CA ASN A 392 -14.85 -27.97 24.65
C ASN A 392 -14.31 -27.51 23.30
N THR A 393 -14.84 -28.12 22.23
CA THR A 393 -14.80 -27.58 20.88
C THR A 393 -15.60 -26.28 20.90
N LYS A 394 -14.95 -25.21 21.37
CA LYS A 394 -15.27 -23.84 20.98
C LYS A 394 -15.20 -23.87 19.46
N THR A 395 -16.36 -23.97 18.85
CA THR A 395 -16.60 -23.72 17.43
C THR A 395 -15.99 -22.36 17.14
N THR A 396 -14.75 -22.41 16.65
CA THR A 396 -14.02 -21.27 16.11
C THR A 396 -14.92 -20.71 15.03
N ARG A 397 -15.59 -19.59 15.33
CA ARG A 397 -16.32 -18.84 14.31
C ARG A 397 -15.37 -18.71 13.13
N PRO A 398 -15.74 -19.18 11.93
CA PRO A 398 -14.92 -18.93 10.77
C PRO A 398 -14.74 -17.42 10.68
N VAL A 399 -13.49 -17.00 10.50
CA VAL A 399 -12.98 -15.63 10.39
C VAL A 399 -13.70 -14.93 9.23
N SER A 400 -14.96 -14.55 9.45
CA SER A 400 -15.78 -13.85 8.48
C SER A 400 -15.50 -12.37 8.64
N LEU A 401 -14.61 -11.89 7.76
CA LEU A 401 -14.28 -10.50 7.51
C LEU A 401 -13.79 -9.71 8.73
N MET A 402 -12.48 -9.44 8.73
CA MET A 402 -11.95 -8.18 9.26
C MET A 402 -12.90 -7.06 8.85
N GLY A 403 -13.68 -6.53 9.80
CA GLY A 403 -14.56 -5.39 9.57
C GLY A 403 -13.69 -4.20 9.25
N SER A 404 -13.36 -4.02 7.97
CA SER A 404 -12.53 -2.91 7.53
C SER A 404 -13.37 -1.66 7.58
N TYR A 405 -13.46 -1.04 8.76
CA TYR A 405 -13.92 0.34 8.84
C TYR A 405 -13.09 1.16 7.85
N SER A 406 -13.77 2.01 7.10
CA SER A 406 -13.11 2.91 6.16
C SER A 406 -12.02 3.69 6.92
N PRO A 407 -10.79 3.81 6.38
CA PRO A 407 -9.75 4.66 6.99
C PRO A 407 -10.23 6.07 7.32
N PHE A 408 -11.24 6.57 6.59
CA PHE A 408 -11.91 7.83 6.87
C PHE A 408 -12.70 7.82 8.18
N TYR A 409 -13.46 6.75 8.46
CA TYR A 409 -14.15 6.60 9.73
C TYR A 409 -13.16 6.66 10.90
N VAL A 410 -12.03 5.95 10.77
CA VAL A 410 -10.96 5.95 11.76
C VAL A 410 -10.42 7.36 12.00
N ALA A 411 -10.12 8.08 10.92
CA ALA A 411 -9.60 9.44 11.00
C ALA A 411 -10.63 10.43 11.59
N LEU A 412 -11.89 10.36 11.18
CA LEU A 412 -12.96 11.24 11.66
C LEU A 412 -13.16 11.06 13.16
N THR A 413 -13.35 9.83 13.63
CA THR A 413 -13.61 9.56 15.05
C THR A 413 -12.40 9.88 15.92
N ASN A 414 -11.18 9.60 15.46
CA ASN A 414 -9.97 9.99 16.20
C ASN A 414 -9.77 11.51 16.28
N ASN A 415 -10.12 12.27 15.22
CA ASN A 415 -10.07 13.73 15.30
C ASN A 415 -11.22 14.27 16.17
N LEU A 416 -12.40 13.66 16.14
CA LEU A 416 -13.52 14.03 16.99
C LEU A 416 -13.19 13.82 18.47
N SER A 417 -12.53 12.71 18.83
CA SER A 417 -12.08 12.50 20.21
C SER A 417 -11.10 13.58 20.66
N VAL A 418 -10.18 14.02 19.79
CA VAL A 418 -9.27 15.13 20.08
C VAL A 418 -10.04 16.44 20.32
N VAL A 419 -11.06 16.72 19.51
CA VAL A 419 -11.93 17.90 19.70
C VAL A 419 -12.62 17.85 21.06
N LYS A 420 -13.23 16.71 21.42
CA LYS A 420 -13.91 16.51 22.71
C LYS A 420 -12.99 16.73 23.91
N ILE A 421 -11.78 16.20 23.84
CA ILE A 421 -10.76 16.40 24.88
C ILE A 421 -10.42 17.89 25.03
N ASN A 422 -10.26 18.63 23.92
CA ASN A 422 -9.94 20.06 23.97
C ASN A 422 -11.11 20.93 24.44
N GLN A 423 -12.35 20.49 24.26
CA GLN A 423 -13.55 21.11 24.84
C GLN A 423 -13.71 20.81 26.35
N GLY A 424 -12.87 19.94 26.92
CA GLY A 424 -12.93 19.54 28.33
C GLY A 424 -13.75 18.28 28.61
N ASP A 425 -14.33 17.65 27.58
CA ASP A 425 -15.05 16.37 27.72
C ASP A 425 -14.11 15.18 27.50
N LEU A 426 -13.31 14.90 28.54
CA LEU A 426 -12.36 13.78 28.54
C LEU A 426 -13.07 12.42 28.41
N LEU A 427 -14.24 12.26 29.04
CA LEU A 427 -14.93 10.98 29.10
C LEU A 427 -15.54 10.62 27.74
N GLU A 428 -16.16 11.59 27.06
CA GLU A 428 -16.66 11.37 25.70
C GLU A 428 -15.52 11.07 24.73
N GLY A 429 -14.40 11.79 24.82
CA GLY A 429 -13.20 11.54 24.01
C GLY A 429 -12.64 10.12 24.17
N ILE A 430 -12.59 9.62 25.41
CA ILE A 430 -12.19 8.24 25.71
C ILE A 430 -13.21 7.25 25.16
N SER A 431 -14.50 7.48 25.38
CA SER A 431 -15.57 6.59 24.91
C SER A 431 -15.52 6.41 23.39
N LEU A 432 -15.27 7.49 22.63
CA LEU A 432 -15.13 7.41 21.17
C LEU A 432 -13.98 6.48 20.75
N LEU A 433 -12.80 6.64 21.34
CA LEU A 433 -11.62 5.82 21.02
C LEU A 433 -11.76 4.38 21.51
N ASP A 434 -12.39 4.18 22.67
CA ASP A 434 -12.66 2.86 23.23
C ASP A 434 -13.65 2.09 22.35
N ASN A 435 -14.75 2.74 21.95
CA ASN A 435 -15.72 2.17 21.00
C ASN A 435 -15.07 1.82 19.65
N MET A 436 -14.13 2.62 19.16
CA MET A 436 -13.35 2.26 17.96
C MET A 436 -12.53 0.99 18.15
N ALA A 437 -11.79 0.89 19.25
CA ALA A 437 -11.00 -0.30 19.53
C ALA A 437 -11.89 -1.53 19.74
N LEU A 438 -13.03 -1.37 20.41
CA LEU A 438 -14.04 -2.40 20.66
C LEU A 438 -14.78 -2.87 19.39
N THR A 439 -14.88 -2.02 18.39
CA THR A 439 -15.47 -2.38 17.09
C THR A 439 -14.46 -3.05 16.15
N GLY A 440 -13.20 -3.21 16.58
CA GLY A 440 -12.14 -3.84 15.78
C GLY A 440 -11.31 -2.86 14.95
N VAL A 441 -11.43 -1.55 15.20
CA VAL A 441 -10.57 -0.55 14.57
C VAL A 441 -9.27 -0.40 15.36
N ILE A 442 -8.27 -1.18 14.97
CA ILE A 442 -7.00 -1.22 15.68
C ILE A 442 -5.90 -0.60 14.84
N SER A 443 -5.53 0.63 15.20
CA SER A 443 -4.37 1.34 14.63
C SER A 443 -3.42 1.79 15.75
N PRO A 444 -2.11 1.91 15.48
CA PRO A 444 -1.15 2.42 16.47
C PRO A 444 -1.55 3.78 17.04
N THR A 445 -2.09 4.68 16.20
CA THR A 445 -2.54 6.01 16.63
C THR A 445 -3.68 5.93 17.64
N VAL A 446 -4.71 5.13 17.35
CA VAL A 446 -5.86 4.98 18.26
C VAL A 446 -5.43 4.35 19.59
N LEU A 447 -4.66 3.26 19.53
CA LEU A 447 -4.17 2.60 20.75
C LEU A 447 -3.24 3.49 21.56
N SER A 448 -2.35 4.23 20.90
CA SER A 448 -1.43 5.17 21.57
C SER A 448 -2.21 6.29 22.24
N ASN A 449 -3.16 6.93 21.54
CA ASN A 449 -3.98 8.00 22.11
C ASN A 449 -4.79 7.49 23.29
N LEU A 450 -5.45 6.33 23.16
CA LEU A 450 -6.23 5.74 24.24
C LEU A 450 -5.35 5.36 25.46
N CYS A 451 -4.16 4.82 25.22
CA CYS A 451 -3.21 4.50 26.30
C CYS A 451 -2.73 5.74 27.05
N ILE A 452 -2.45 6.85 26.33
CA ILE A 452 -2.11 8.13 26.95
C ILE A 452 -3.27 8.62 27.83
N LEU A 453 -4.51 8.55 27.35
CA LEU A 453 -5.68 8.97 28.12
C LEU A 453 -5.93 8.09 29.35
N PHE A 454 -5.68 6.78 29.24
CA PHE A 454 -5.74 5.87 30.39
C PHE A 454 -4.65 6.18 31.43
N ASP A 455 -3.44 6.57 31.01
CA ASP A 455 -2.38 6.97 31.94
C ASP A 455 -2.73 8.26 32.70
N LEU A 456 -3.45 9.19 32.08
CA LEU A 456 -3.97 10.37 32.75
C LEU A 456 -4.98 10.02 33.87
N GLN A 457 -5.61 8.85 33.82
CA GLN A 457 -6.50 8.34 34.86
C GLN A 457 -5.78 7.61 36.01
N GLN A 458 -4.44 7.69 36.06
CA GLN A 458 -3.58 7.20 37.15
C GLN A 458 -3.86 5.74 37.55
N GLU A 459 -4.52 5.51 38.69
CA GLU A 459 -4.70 4.19 39.31
C GLU A 459 -5.49 3.20 38.43
N GLN A 460 -6.36 3.70 37.55
CA GLN A 460 -7.19 2.86 36.68
C GLN A 460 -6.49 2.48 35.37
N GLY A 461 -5.48 3.25 34.94
CA GLY A 461 -4.90 3.14 33.60
C GLY A 461 -4.35 1.75 33.28
N ARG A 462 -3.64 1.12 34.22
CA ARG A 462 -3.10 -0.23 34.04
C ARG A 462 -4.19 -1.29 33.86
N ARG A 463 -5.31 -1.16 34.59
CA ARG A 463 -6.44 -2.10 34.49
C ARG A 463 -7.15 -1.93 33.15
N LEU A 464 -7.41 -0.69 32.75
CA LEU A 464 -8.05 -0.36 31.47
C LEU A 464 -7.22 -0.83 30.27
N LYS A 465 -5.90 -0.62 30.29
CA LYS A 465 -4.99 -1.15 29.27
C LYS A 465 -5.05 -2.67 29.16
N ASN A 466 -5.00 -3.39 30.27
CA ASN A 466 -5.08 -4.86 30.26
C ASN A 466 -6.43 -5.37 29.75
N ASN A 467 -7.53 -4.72 30.14
CA ASN A 467 -8.87 -5.07 29.67
C ASN A 467 -8.99 -4.83 28.16
N LEU A 468 -8.52 -3.69 27.67
CA LEU A 468 -8.48 -3.36 26.25
C LEU A 468 -7.72 -4.42 25.43
N LEU A 469 -6.51 -4.80 25.87
CA LEU A 469 -5.72 -5.82 25.17
C LEU A 469 -6.41 -7.19 25.16
N THR A 470 -7.16 -7.51 26.21
CA THR A 470 -7.96 -8.75 26.30
C THR A 470 -9.13 -8.72 25.32
N GLN A 471 -9.90 -7.64 25.29
CA GLN A 471 -11.02 -7.47 24.37
C GLN A 471 -10.57 -7.50 22.91
N ILE A 472 -9.46 -6.83 22.59
CA ILE A 472 -8.85 -6.87 21.26
C ILE A 472 -8.55 -8.32 20.85
N ARG A 473 -7.97 -9.12 21.74
CA ARG A 473 -7.69 -10.52 21.45
C ARG A 473 -8.97 -11.33 21.26
N GLU A 474 -9.99 -11.10 22.07
CA GLU A 474 -11.30 -11.78 21.98
C GLU A 474 -12.00 -11.50 20.64
N GLN A 475 -11.77 -10.34 20.04
CA GLN A 475 -12.25 -10.01 18.68
C GLN A 475 -11.51 -10.74 17.55
N GLY A 476 -10.48 -11.54 17.87
CA GLY A 476 -9.74 -12.35 16.90
C GLY A 476 -8.47 -11.69 16.36
N PHE A 477 -8.01 -10.58 16.93
CA PHE A 477 -6.71 -10.03 16.57
C PHE A 477 -5.58 -10.90 17.13
N LEU A 478 -4.82 -11.50 16.21
CA LEU A 478 -3.73 -12.41 16.55
C LEU A 478 -2.42 -11.68 16.87
N GLY A 479 -2.25 -10.44 16.39
CA GLY A 479 -1.07 -9.63 16.63
C GLY A 479 -1.29 -8.15 16.30
N LEU A 480 -0.46 -7.30 16.91
CA LEU A 480 -0.44 -5.85 16.69
C LEU A 480 0.80 -5.43 15.90
N GLU A 481 0.74 -4.25 15.28
CA GLU A 481 1.84 -3.74 14.44
C GLU A 481 3.13 -3.51 15.23
N ASN A 482 2.99 -2.93 16.42
CA ASN A 482 4.03 -2.83 17.44
C ASN A 482 3.37 -2.80 18.83
N TYR A 483 4.17 -2.91 19.89
CA TYR A 483 3.69 -2.81 21.29
C TYR A 483 4.40 -1.66 22.02
N ASN A 484 5.01 -0.74 21.29
CA ASN A 484 5.80 0.34 21.89
C ASN A 484 4.92 1.30 22.70
N PHE A 485 3.64 1.41 22.36
CA PHE A 485 2.66 2.23 23.08
C PHE A 485 2.33 1.72 24.50
N LEU A 486 2.85 0.55 24.89
CA LEU A 486 2.68 -0.04 26.23
C LEU A 486 3.91 0.11 27.13
N GLN A 487 5.04 0.56 26.55
CA GLN A 487 6.25 0.95 27.28
C GLN A 487 6.13 2.40 27.69
#